data_AF-V8C8A1-F1
#
_entry.id   AF-V8C8A1-F1
#
_cell.length_a   1.000
_cell.length_b   1.000
_cell.length_c   1.000
_cell.angle_alpha   90.00
_cell.angle_beta   90.00
_cell.angle_gamma   90.00
#
_symmetry.space_group_name_H-M   'P 1'
#
loop_
_entity.id
_entity.type
_entity.pdbx_description
1 polymer ?
#
loop_
_entity_poly.entity_id
_entity_poly.type
_entity_poly.pdbx_seq_one_letter_code
_entity_poly.pdbx_strand_id
1 'polypeptide(L)'
;MRNEYKEKITSTADWQINRLKIPGYSSEDIENALKDTLNASYLEMFELYDKVIDWEYVRNKDIYEQINAEYIPFEENKHLIQVTSAIKKQSLEDLENITRSLGFYLDYGGRKVLTPLSQVYSRYLDNACMDIVTVWSQQQLYDVCGLGTVTGLCGANCYHTYFPFVPGVSVRTYTDDWLDEQNRKESEPTEFRGKEYTLYEAKQRQRQMETAMRAQREKVQLLQKGGADPQEVMLQKAQYQGQLNEYAVFSRKMGLKEERERIYIDGRGRVAPSKDTLRTAQKIMNTDYLFERGKIANIMGVNKNAIDFGKMDEKSKKSVYNGIKKVFAQFPELRGYTNKVLYDPDIKGYAMSKSMQGVLKIGSKFSNYKELKRRYDRDVRMQFHPAGTNADAIIIHEMGHQLDGYLTQRGVWGGNVSLYGTTRTSVAVKREVLRQLGYFDYIRAERAEWTRMGYKGRELNEALEFSKKEFITKHISEYANKNEREFFAECFAEYLMSARPREAAKIFGEVLEKIMEGLR
;
A
#
# COMPACT_ATOMS: atom_id res chain seq x y z
N MET A 1 58.64 52.73 13.73
CA MET A 1 58.09 52.28 12.43
C MET A 1 57.20 51.04 12.60
N ARG A 2 56.11 51.16 13.36
CA ARG A 2 55.08 50.13 13.53
C ARG A 2 53.77 50.91 13.64
N ASN A 3 53.01 51.09 12.55
CA ASN A 3 51.57 51.41 12.54
C ASN A 3 50.98 51.92 11.19
N GLU A 4 51.66 51.80 10.04
CA GLU A 4 51.01 52.09 8.74
C GLU A 4 50.52 50.85 7.97
N TYR A 5 50.72 49.64 8.49
CA TYR A 5 50.28 48.39 7.84
C TYR A 5 49.03 47.76 8.47
N LYS A 6 48.36 48.45 9.41
CA LYS A 6 47.17 47.92 10.09
C LYS A 6 45.84 48.11 9.31
N GLU A 7 45.86 48.83 8.19
CA GLU A 7 44.61 49.29 7.54
C GLU A 7 44.37 48.72 6.13
N LYS A 8 45.19 47.80 5.63
CA LYS A 8 45.00 47.18 4.30
C LYS A 8 45.29 45.67 4.33
N ILE A 9 44.34 44.87 3.83
CA ILE A 9 44.55 43.43 3.63
C ILE A 9 45.53 43.28 2.46
N THR A 10 46.69 42.69 2.73
CA THR A 10 47.71 42.43 1.70
C THR A 10 47.27 41.27 0.80
N SER A 11 47.72 41.23 -0.46
CA SER A 11 47.41 40.13 -1.40
C SER A 11 47.82 38.76 -0.88
N THR A 12 48.81 38.70 0.01
CA THR A 12 49.23 37.48 0.71
C THR A 12 48.24 37.07 1.79
N ALA A 13 47.68 38.02 2.54
CA ALA A 13 46.64 37.76 3.54
C ALA A 13 45.32 37.35 2.88
N ASP A 14 44.94 37.99 1.77
CA ASP A 14 43.76 37.62 0.98
C ASP A 14 43.88 36.21 0.37
N TRP A 15 45.08 35.86 -0.12
CA TRP A 15 45.36 34.49 -0.56
C TRP A 15 45.28 33.47 0.58
N GLN A 16 45.76 33.81 1.78
CA GLN A 16 45.69 32.95 2.96
C GLN A 16 44.25 32.78 3.47
N ILE A 17 43.44 33.85 3.48
CA ILE A 17 42.02 33.81 3.85
C ILE A 17 41.22 32.94 2.87
N ASN A 18 41.44 33.09 1.57
CA ASN A 18 40.81 32.24 0.57
C ASN A 18 41.28 30.78 0.66
N ARG A 19 42.50 30.55 1.17
CA ARG A 19 43.01 29.20 1.46
C ARG A 19 42.37 28.58 2.69
N LEU A 20 41.98 29.38 3.70
CA LEU A 20 41.30 28.92 4.93
C LEU A 20 39.83 28.53 4.67
N LYS A 21 39.21 29.07 3.63
CA LYS A 21 37.87 28.65 3.17
C LYS A 21 37.85 27.26 2.53
N ILE A 22 38.99 26.81 1.97
CA ILE A 22 39.11 25.53 1.25
C ILE A 22 38.99 24.30 2.19
N PRO A 23 39.55 24.34 3.42
CA PRO A 23 39.31 23.34 4.46
C PRO A 23 37.89 23.24 5.01
N GLY A 24 37.01 24.21 4.72
CA GLY A 24 35.66 24.26 5.30
C GLY A 24 35.54 25.02 6.63
N TYR A 25 36.51 25.86 7.01
CA TYR A 25 36.29 26.83 8.08
C TYR A 25 35.12 27.74 7.70
N SER A 26 34.17 27.90 8.62
CA SER A 26 33.03 28.78 8.39
C SER A 26 33.51 30.23 8.33
N SER A 27 32.73 31.09 7.66
CA SER A 27 33.01 32.53 7.62
C SER A 27 33.18 33.12 9.02
N GLU A 28 32.43 32.59 9.99
CA GLU A 28 32.44 32.98 11.40
C GLU A 28 33.73 32.56 12.14
N ASP A 29 34.27 31.37 11.85
CA ASP A 29 35.53 30.90 12.45
C ASP A 29 36.75 31.69 11.94
N ILE A 30 36.77 32.01 10.65
CA ILE A 30 37.82 32.83 10.03
C ILE A 30 37.77 34.26 10.58
N GLU A 31 36.56 34.79 10.77
CA GLU A 31 36.31 36.12 11.31
C GLU A 31 36.68 36.24 12.80
N ASN A 32 36.37 35.23 13.62
CA ASN A 32 36.80 35.16 15.01
C ASN A 32 38.33 35.04 15.14
N ALA A 33 38.98 34.23 14.31
CA ALA A 33 40.44 34.10 14.29
C ALA A 33 41.14 35.39 13.83
N LEU A 34 40.57 36.11 12.84
CA LEU A 34 41.08 37.42 12.39
C LEU A 34 40.94 38.48 13.48
N LYS A 35 39.80 38.51 14.17
CA LYS A 35 39.50 39.42 15.27
C LYS A 35 40.44 39.22 16.45
N ASP A 36 40.71 37.98 16.83
CA ASP A 36 41.66 37.62 17.89
C ASP A 36 43.11 37.95 17.50
N THR A 37 43.47 37.73 16.23
CA THR A 37 44.83 38.01 15.71
C THR A 37 45.11 39.52 15.60
N LEU A 38 44.10 40.30 15.21
CA LEU A 38 44.21 41.76 15.07
C LEU A 38 43.90 42.51 16.38
N ASN A 39 43.36 41.79 17.37
CA ASN A 39 42.89 42.30 18.67
C ASN A 39 41.91 43.48 18.49
N ALA A 40 40.94 43.32 17.58
CA ALA A 40 39.99 44.34 17.14
C ALA A 40 38.57 44.08 17.68
N SER A 41 37.76 45.13 17.84
CA SER A 41 36.35 44.99 18.22
C SER A 41 35.46 44.62 17.02
N TYR A 42 34.27 44.08 17.28
CA TYR A 42 33.34 43.69 16.21
C TYR A 42 32.94 44.88 15.32
N LEU A 43 32.86 46.09 15.88
CA LEU A 43 32.52 47.31 15.13
C LEU A 43 33.63 47.71 14.15
N GLU A 44 34.89 47.58 14.57
CA GLU A 44 36.07 47.86 13.73
C GLU A 44 36.26 46.82 12.62
N MET A 45 35.82 45.58 12.85
CA MET A 45 35.79 44.53 11.81
C MET A 45 34.79 44.87 10.69
N PHE A 46 33.61 45.42 11.04
CA PHE A 46 32.62 45.85 10.04
C PHE A 46 33.12 47.02 9.17
N GLU A 47 33.81 48.00 9.76
CA GLU A 47 34.42 49.11 8.99
C GLU A 47 35.53 48.63 8.04
N LEU A 48 36.27 47.57 8.40
CA LEU A 48 37.25 46.93 7.55
C LEU A 48 36.61 46.21 6.35
N TYR A 49 35.46 45.55 6.54
CA TYR A 49 34.74 44.91 5.45
C TYR A 49 34.09 45.91 4.50
N ASP A 50 33.51 46.99 5.02
CA ASP A 50 32.93 48.06 4.19
C ASP A 50 34.01 48.72 3.31
N LYS A 51 35.23 48.92 3.83
CA LYS A 51 36.38 49.44 3.05
C LYS A 51 36.91 48.46 1.99
N VAL A 52 36.86 47.14 2.24
CA VAL A 52 37.28 46.11 1.26
C VAL A 52 36.28 46.02 0.11
N ILE A 53 34.98 46.15 0.41
CA ILE A 53 33.90 46.21 -0.59
C ILE A 53 34.06 47.47 -1.46
N ASP A 54 34.37 48.61 -0.85
CA ASP A 54 34.64 49.87 -1.57
C ASP A 54 35.89 49.76 -2.47
N TRP A 55 36.93 49.05 -2.02
CA TRP A 55 38.19 48.85 -2.77
C TRP A 55 38.05 47.92 -4.00
N GLU A 56 37.27 46.84 -3.91
CA GLU A 56 36.98 45.93 -5.05
C GLU A 56 36.05 46.59 -6.09
N TYR A 57 35.12 47.43 -5.65
CA TYR A 57 34.18 48.16 -6.53
C TYR A 57 34.87 49.29 -7.31
N VAL A 58 35.79 50.03 -6.66
CA VAL A 58 36.62 51.07 -7.30
C VAL A 58 37.63 50.47 -8.29
N ARG A 59 38.06 49.21 -8.11
CA ARG A 59 39.05 48.55 -8.98
C ARG A 59 38.55 48.29 -10.42
N ASN A 60 37.23 48.26 -10.62
CA ASN A 60 36.59 48.06 -11.93
C ASN A 60 36.08 49.35 -12.57
N LYS A 61 36.37 50.53 -11.99
CA LYS A 61 35.97 51.83 -12.52
C LYS A 61 36.42 52.04 -13.98
N ASP A 62 37.67 51.66 -14.29
CA ASP A 62 38.25 51.79 -15.62
C ASP A 62 37.56 50.89 -16.66
N ILE A 63 36.92 49.79 -16.22
CA ILE A 63 36.17 48.87 -17.09
C ILE A 63 34.77 49.43 -17.37
N TYR A 64 34.12 50.08 -16.41
CA TYR A 64 32.78 50.66 -16.57
C TYR A 64 32.79 51.97 -17.40
N GLU A 65 33.81 52.81 -17.25
CA GLU A 65 33.98 54.03 -18.07
C GLU A 65 34.29 53.71 -19.56
N GLN A 66 34.80 52.51 -19.87
CA GLN A 66 35.06 52.05 -21.25
C GLN A 66 33.80 51.63 -22.03
N ILE A 67 32.67 51.39 -21.36
CA ILE A 67 31.42 50.90 -21.97
C ILE A 67 30.26 51.91 -21.90
N ASN A 68 30.56 53.18 -21.59
CA ASN A 68 29.64 54.32 -21.69
C ASN A 68 28.33 54.17 -20.89
N ALA A 69 28.40 53.50 -19.73
CA ALA A 69 27.30 53.41 -18.77
C ALA A 69 27.63 54.27 -17.55
N GLU A 70 26.73 55.18 -17.16
CA GLU A 70 26.89 56.01 -15.95
C GLU A 70 27.12 55.12 -14.72
N TYR A 71 28.21 55.38 -14.00
CA TYR A 71 28.55 54.73 -12.75
C TYR A 71 27.64 55.26 -11.63
N ILE A 72 26.78 54.40 -11.10
CA ILE A 72 25.90 54.73 -9.96
C ILE A 72 26.61 54.28 -8.67
N PRO A 73 26.88 55.18 -7.72
CA PRO A 73 27.48 54.84 -6.43
C PRO A 73 26.70 53.75 -5.69
N PHE A 74 27.40 52.91 -4.92
CA PHE A 74 26.80 51.76 -4.25
C PHE A 74 25.64 52.17 -3.33
N GLU A 75 25.77 53.30 -2.65
CA GLU A 75 24.78 53.86 -1.73
C GLU A 75 23.47 54.27 -2.44
N GLU A 76 23.54 54.53 -3.75
CA GLU A 76 22.42 54.99 -4.57
C GLU A 76 21.80 53.87 -5.42
N ASN A 77 22.49 52.73 -5.55
CA ASN A 77 22.05 51.60 -6.37
C ASN A 77 21.06 50.70 -5.64
N LYS A 78 19.80 51.14 -5.60
CA LYS A 78 18.69 50.43 -4.93
C LYS A 78 18.53 48.97 -5.37
N HIS A 79 18.80 48.66 -6.63
CA HIS A 79 18.71 47.28 -7.15
C HIS A 79 19.84 46.40 -6.62
N LEU A 80 21.08 46.90 -6.64
CA LEU A 80 22.22 46.16 -6.10
C LEU A 80 22.06 45.97 -4.59
N ILE A 81 21.72 47.03 -3.83
CA ILE A 81 21.46 46.94 -2.37
C ILE A 81 20.40 45.87 -2.08
N GLN A 82 19.33 45.79 -2.87
CA GLN A 82 18.26 44.81 -2.68
C GLN A 82 18.70 43.38 -3.01
N VAL A 83 19.52 43.18 -4.05
CA VAL A 83 20.11 41.89 -4.42
C VAL A 83 21.17 41.47 -3.38
N THR A 84 22.05 42.36 -2.93
CA THR A 84 23.06 42.08 -1.90
C THR A 84 22.42 41.80 -0.54
N SER A 85 21.32 42.48 -0.22
CA SER A 85 20.52 42.20 0.99
C SER A 85 19.79 40.86 0.88
N ALA A 86 19.25 40.52 -0.30
CA ALA A 86 18.63 39.22 -0.56
C ALA A 86 19.66 38.08 -0.50
N ILE A 87 20.86 38.28 -1.04
CA ILE A 87 21.97 37.32 -0.98
C ILE A 87 22.52 37.20 0.45
N LYS A 88 22.69 38.30 1.20
CA LYS A 88 23.04 38.26 2.63
C LYS A 88 22.00 37.47 3.43
N LYS A 89 20.72 37.67 3.15
CA LYS A 89 19.62 36.96 3.81
C LYS A 89 19.54 35.48 3.41
N GLN A 90 19.84 35.15 2.15
CA GLN A 90 19.89 33.78 1.63
C GLN A 90 21.12 33.00 2.11
N SER A 91 22.25 33.69 2.35
CA SER A 91 23.51 33.08 2.79
C SER A 91 23.61 32.89 4.30
N LEU A 92 22.79 33.60 5.08
CA LEU A 92 22.76 33.52 6.55
C LEU A 92 21.78 32.45 7.10
N GLU A 93 20.87 31.90 6.28
CA GLU A 93 19.82 31.01 6.78
C GLU A 93 19.89 29.53 6.36
N ASP A 94 20.63 29.09 5.32
CA ASP A 94 20.60 27.67 4.91
C ASP A 94 21.97 27.08 4.50
N LEU A 95 22.47 26.14 5.31
CA LEU A 95 23.52 25.14 4.97
C LEU A 95 22.89 23.94 4.21
N GLU A 96 22.09 24.18 3.17
CA GLU A 96 21.47 23.13 2.35
C GLU A 96 21.77 23.33 0.83
N ASN A 97 21.89 22.24 0.07
CA ASN A 97 22.19 22.15 -1.37
C ASN A 97 23.68 22.30 -1.77
N ILE A 98 24.56 21.58 -1.06
CA ILE A 98 26.01 21.52 -1.33
C ILE A 98 26.29 21.08 -2.77
N THR A 99 25.49 20.15 -3.29
CA THR A 99 25.59 19.63 -4.66
C THR A 99 25.12 20.61 -5.76
N ARG A 100 24.59 21.79 -5.39
CA ARG A 100 24.02 22.81 -6.31
C ARG A 100 22.96 22.24 -7.27
N SER A 101 22.25 21.20 -6.84
CA SER A 101 21.27 20.52 -7.66
C SER A 101 20.00 21.37 -7.84
N LEU A 102 19.50 21.45 -9.07
CA LEU A 102 18.27 22.15 -9.43
C LEU A 102 17.06 21.18 -9.56
N GLY A 103 17.08 20.03 -8.89
CA GLY A 103 16.07 18.99 -9.07
C GLY A 103 14.65 19.47 -8.74
N PHE A 104 13.69 19.30 -9.65
CA PHE A 104 12.25 19.51 -9.44
C PHE A 104 11.81 20.93 -8.97
N TYR A 105 12.29 21.99 -9.61
CA TYR A 105 11.70 23.33 -9.45
C TYR A 105 10.38 23.43 -10.21
N LEU A 106 9.36 24.04 -9.60
CA LEU A 106 8.10 24.35 -10.28
C LEU A 106 8.07 25.85 -10.61
N ASP A 107 7.65 26.17 -11.84
CA ASP A 107 7.42 27.54 -12.27
C ASP A 107 5.96 27.93 -11.99
N TYR A 108 5.78 28.83 -11.02
CA TYR A 108 4.50 29.48 -10.76
C TYR A 108 4.60 30.94 -11.19
N GLY A 109 4.12 31.24 -12.40
CA GLY A 109 4.01 32.61 -12.89
C GLY A 109 5.34 33.37 -12.94
N GLY A 110 6.40 32.74 -13.44
CA GLY A 110 7.73 33.35 -13.62
C GLY A 110 8.60 33.32 -12.37
N ARG A 111 8.12 32.74 -11.25
CA ARG A 111 8.92 32.48 -10.05
C ARG A 111 9.19 31.00 -9.94
N LYS A 112 10.49 30.65 -9.96
CA LYS A 112 10.98 29.30 -9.70
C LYS A 112 10.87 29.04 -8.19
N VAL A 113 9.98 28.14 -7.79
CA VAL A 113 9.77 27.79 -6.38
C VAL A 113 10.41 26.42 -6.12
N LEU A 114 11.29 26.37 -5.11
CA LEU A 114 11.90 25.13 -4.62
C LEU A 114 10.79 24.24 -4.09
N THR A 115 10.68 23.03 -4.63
CA THR A 115 9.74 22.08 -4.08
C THR A 115 10.33 21.43 -2.83
N PRO A 116 9.52 21.06 -1.86
CA PRO A 116 9.98 20.27 -0.71
C PRO A 116 10.51 18.88 -1.09
N LEU A 117 10.15 18.35 -2.28
CA LEU A 117 10.87 17.20 -2.86
C LEU A 117 12.30 17.58 -3.24
N SER A 118 12.53 18.78 -3.80
CA SER A 118 13.86 19.29 -4.11
C SER A 118 14.75 19.45 -2.88
N GLN A 119 14.22 19.92 -1.73
CA GLN A 119 14.98 20.00 -0.47
C GLN A 119 15.44 18.64 0.07
N VAL A 120 14.71 17.58 -0.29
CA VAL A 120 14.94 16.22 0.22
C VAL A 120 15.85 15.46 -0.70
N TYR A 121 15.66 15.67 -1.99
CA TYR A 121 16.57 15.22 -3.02
C TYR A 121 17.95 15.87 -2.81
N SER A 122 18.01 17.18 -2.57
CA SER A 122 19.23 17.89 -2.19
C SER A 122 19.80 17.38 -0.88
N ARG A 123 19.02 17.18 0.21
CA ARG A 123 19.55 16.57 1.45
C ARG A 123 20.03 15.14 1.29
N TYR A 124 19.42 14.34 0.40
CA TYR A 124 19.91 12.99 0.12
C TYR A 124 21.20 12.99 -0.68
N LEU A 125 21.29 13.87 -1.67
CA LEU A 125 22.50 14.09 -2.46
C LEU A 125 23.61 14.66 -1.60
N ASP A 126 23.29 15.60 -0.71
CA ASP A 126 24.22 16.19 0.23
C ASP A 126 24.68 15.10 1.22
N ASN A 127 23.79 14.31 1.84
CA ASN A 127 24.19 13.17 2.68
C ASN A 127 24.99 12.09 1.92
N ALA A 128 24.64 11.79 0.67
CA ALA A 128 25.43 10.85 -0.16
C ALA A 128 26.81 11.43 -0.51
N CYS A 129 26.91 12.75 -0.73
CA CYS A 129 28.18 13.47 -0.87
C CYS A 129 29.00 13.40 0.43
N MET A 130 28.34 13.44 1.60
CA MET A 130 28.95 13.29 2.93
C MET A 130 29.47 11.86 3.15
N ASP A 131 28.73 10.84 2.70
CA ASP A 131 29.16 9.43 2.72
C ASP A 131 30.38 9.21 1.80
N ILE A 132 30.46 9.88 0.66
CA ILE A 132 31.60 9.84 -0.28
C ILE A 132 32.88 10.43 0.35
N VAL A 133 32.80 11.25 1.41
CA VAL A 133 33.99 11.84 2.07
C VAL A 133 34.72 10.83 2.98
N THR A 134 34.26 9.57 3.06
CA THR A 134 35.14 8.45 3.47
C THR A 134 36.16 8.17 2.38
N VAL A 135 37.45 8.13 2.75
CA VAL A 135 38.53 7.86 1.79
C VAL A 135 38.50 6.38 1.42
N TRP A 136 37.75 6.06 0.37
CA TRP A 136 37.78 4.75 -0.25
C TRP A 136 39.01 4.66 -1.17
N SER A 137 39.73 3.54 -1.09
CA SER A 137 40.69 3.22 -2.14
C SER A 137 39.97 3.10 -3.48
N GLN A 138 40.69 3.34 -4.57
CA GLN A 138 40.14 3.21 -5.93
C GLN A 138 39.42 1.87 -6.14
N GLN A 139 39.97 0.78 -5.60
CA GLN A 139 39.37 -0.54 -5.67
C GLN A 139 38.05 -0.65 -4.90
N GLN A 140 37.96 -0.05 -3.71
CA GLN A 140 36.72 -0.05 -2.92
C GLN A 140 35.61 0.79 -3.55
N LEU A 141 35.94 1.83 -4.32
CA LEU A 141 34.93 2.57 -5.09
C LEU A 141 34.24 1.67 -6.12
N TYR A 142 34.97 0.76 -6.76
CA TYR A 142 34.39 -0.24 -7.65
C TYR A 142 33.59 -1.29 -6.88
N ASP A 143 34.18 -1.87 -5.83
CA ASP A 143 33.64 -3.07 -5.18
C ASP A 143 32.51 -2.79 -4.19
N VAL A 144 32.59 -1.68 -3.44
CA VAL A 144 31.63 -1.30 -2.40
C VAL A 144 30.60 -0.31 -2.93
N CYS A 145 31.06 0.71 -3.65
CA CYS A 145 30.18 1.77 -4.16
C CYS A 145 29.64 1.48 -5.56
N GLY A 146 30.09 0.41 -6.22
CA GLY A 146 29.62 0.01 -7.54
C GLY A 146 29.97 1.01 -8.65
N LEU A 147 31.08 1.72 -8.52
CA LEU A 147 31.50 2.76 -9.46
C LEU A 147 31.57 2.22 -10.90
N GLY A 148 30.91 2.91 -11.84
CA GLY A 148 30.84 2.50 -13.25
C GLY A 148 29.75 1.49 -13.58
N THR A 149 28.96 1.04 -12.59
CA THR A 149 27.75 0.24 -12.82
C THR A 149 26.52 1.14 -12.96
N VAL A 150 25.50 0.66 -13.69
CA VAL A 150 24.25 1.42 -13.94
C VAL A 150 23.53 1.80 -12.64
N THR A 151 23.63 0.96 -11.61
CA THR A 151 22.97 1.15 -10.31
C THR A 151 23.86 1.70 -9.20
N GLY A 152 25.17 1.85 -9.46
CA GLY A 152 26.15 2.29 -8.47
C GLY A 152 26.52 3.76 -8.58
N LEU A 153 27.64 4.13 -7.95
CA LEU A 153 28.14 5.51 -7.92
C LEU A 153 28.34 6.07 -9.35
N CYS A 154 27.84 7.28 -9.61
CA CYS A 154 27.78 7.92 -10.94
C CYS A 154 26.97 7.17 -12.01
N GLY A 155 26.08 6.25 -11.60
CA GLY A 155 25.15 5.53 -12.47
C GLY A 155 23.88 6.31 -12.83
N ALA A 156 22.89 5.63 -13.43
CA ALA A 156 21.71 6.25 -14.06
C ALA A 156 20.81 7.07 -13.12
N ASN A 157 20.91 6.84 -11.81
CA ASN A 157 20.09 7.50 -10.79
C ASN A 157 20.87 8.48 -9.91
N CYS A 158 22.17 8.70 -10.18
CA CYS A 158 23.07 9.42 -9.29
C CYS A 158 24.03 10.31 -10.10
N TYR A 159 23.73 11.61 -10.18
CA TYR A 159 24.53 12.59 -10.94
C TYR A 159 25.49 13.32 -10.00
N HIS A 160 26.71 12.80 -9.85
CA HIS A 160 27.79 13.44 -9.09
C HIS A 160 28.94 13.85 -10.02
N THR A 161 29.58 14.98 -9.69
CA THR A 161 30.79 15.47 -10.38
C THR A 161 31.99 15.21 -9.49
N TYR A 162 33.07 14.64 -10.03
CA TYR A 162 34.31 14.46 -9.28
C TYR A 162 35.00 15.82 -9.08
N PHE A 163 35.42 16.09 -7.85
CA PHE A 163 36.29 17.22 -7.56
C PHE A 163 37.74 16.73 -7.44
N PRO A 164 38.72 17.48 -7.96
CA PRO A 164 40.13 17.12 -7.83
C PRO A 164 40.56 17.16 -6.36
N PHE A 165 41.09 16.04 -5.86
CA PHE A 165 41.74 15.94 -4.55
C PHE A 165 43.24 16.22 -4.70
N VAL A 166 43.73 17.29 -4.08
CA VAL A 166 45.15 17.69 -4.15
C VAL A 166 45.85 17.29 -2.86
N PRO A 167 46.76 16.30 -2.87
CA PRO A 167 47.44 15.82 -1.67
C PRO A 167 48.15 16.95 -0.91
N GLY A 168 47.90 17.04 0.40
CA GLY A 168 48.48 18.08 1.28
C GLY A 168 47.80 19.45 1.21
N VAL A 169 46.82 19.65 0.31
CA VAL A 169 46.02 20.89 0.20
C VAL A 169 44.54 20.61 0.46
N SER A 170 44.01 19.51 -0.08
CA SER A 170 42.66 19.02 0.22
C SER A 170 42.64 18.34 1.58
N VAL A 171 41.97 18.96 2.54
CA VAL A 171 41.66 18.35 3.85
C VAL A 171 40.23 17.84 3.85
N ARG A 172 39.98 16.75 4.59
CA ARG A 172 38.64 16.20 4.70
C ARG A 172 37.73 17.22 5.39
N THR A 173 36.56 17.47 4.80
CA THR A 173 35.57 18.42 5.33
C THR A 173 35.06 18.00 6.70
N TYR A 174 35.05 16.69 6.98
CA TYR A 174 34.64 16.12 8.26
C TYR A 174 35.75 15.22 8.79
N THR A 175 36.03 15.35 10.09
CA THR A 175 36.94 14.47 10.80
C THR A 175 36.27 13.12 11.08
N ASP A 176 37.07 12.08 11.25
CA ASP A 176 36.55 10.74 11.60
C ASP A 176 35.75 10.79 12.92
N ASP A 177 36.24 11.51 13.93
CA ASP A 177 35.52 11.71 15.20
C ASP A 177 34.13 12.36 15.02
N TRP A 178 34.00 13.30 14.08
CA TRP A 178 32.72 13.94 13.79
C TRP A 178 31.77 12.98 13.07
N LEU A 179 32.28 12.20 12.11
CA LEU A 179 31.51 11.18 11.38
C LEU A 179 31.02 10.07 12.33
N ASP A 180 31.88 9.60 13.22
CA ASP A 180 31.54 8.61 14.23
C ASP A 180 30.48 9.14 15.20
N GLU A 181 30.57 10.41 15.60
CA GLU A 181 29.56 11.05 16.45
C GLU A 181 28.21 11.22 15.72
N GLN A 182 28.20 11.53 14.42
CA GLN A 182 26.95 11.54 13.65
C GLN A 182 26.36 10.14 13.49
N ASN A 183 27.19 9.14 13.18
CA ASN A 183 26.76 7.74 13.09
C ASN A 183 26.16 7.26 14.42
N ARG A 184 26.77 7.65 15.55
CA ARG A 184 26.26 7.36 16.89
C ARG A 184 24.89 8.00 17.11
N LYS A 185 24.73 9.28 16.79
CA LYS A 185 23.44 10.00 16.89
C LYS A 185 22.36 9.42 15.98
N GLU A 186 22.69 9.04 14.76
CA GLU A 186 21.73 8.45 13.82
C GLU A 186 21.33 7.02 14.20
N SER A 187 22.22 6.31 14.90
CA SER A 187 22.03 4.92 15.36
C SER A 187 21.23 4.80 16.67
N GLU A 188 21.01 5.89 17.41
CA GLU A 188 20.21 5.87 18.63
C GLU A 188 18.74 5.53 18.32
N PRO A 189 18.23 4.38 18.79
CA PRO A 189 16.89 3.92 18.43
C PRO A 189 15.82 4.68 19.22
N THR A 190 14.76 5.09 18.51
CA THR A 190 13.54 5.62 19.12
C THR A 190 12.39 4.64 18.95
N GLU A 191 11.73 4.28 20.06
CA GLU A 191 10.60 3.35 20.04
C GLU A 191 9.30 4.04 19.60
N PHE A 192 8.59 3.39 18.67
CA PHE A 192 7.22 3.72 18.30
C PHE A 192 6.36 2.45 18.15
N ARG A 193 5.38 2.30 19.04
CA ARG A 193 4.41 1.20 19.06
C ARG A 193 5.07 -0.19 19.05
N GLY A 194 6.04 -0.42 19.94
CA GLY A 194 6.72 -1.71 20.08
C GLY A 194 7.74 -2.03 18.99
N LYS A 195 8.11 -1.05 18.16
CA LYS A 195 9.20 -1.16 17.20
C LYS A 195 10.18 0.00 17.38
N GLU A 196 11.46 -0.33 17.43
CA GLU A 196 12.57 0.62 17.43
C GLU A 196 12.91 1.07 16.01
N TYR A 197 13.29 2.34 15.88
CA TYR A 197 13.72 2.94 14.63
C TYR A 197 14.96 3.79 14.88
N THR A 198 16.00 3.58 14.09
CA THR A 198 17.07 4.57 13.90
C THR A 198 16.54 5.81 13.18
N LEU A 199 17.28 6.93 13.18
CA LEU A 199 16.87 8.14 12.45
C LEU A 199 16.68 7.86 10.95
N TYR A 200 17.57 7.05 10.38
CA TYR A 200 17.49 6.63 8.99
C TYR A 200 16.22 5.81 8.70
N GLU A 201 15.94 4.79 9.52
CA GLU A 201 14.73 3.97 9.38
C GLU A 201 13.45 4.78 9.60
N ALA A 202 13.48 5.77 10.50
CA ALA A 202 12.37 6.66 10.74
C ALA A 202 12.08 7.54 9.49
N LYS A 203 13.11 8.11 8.86
CA LYS A 203 13.00 8.85 7.59
C LYS A 203 12.45 7.95 6.46
N GLN A 204 12.94 6.71 6.37
CA GLN A 204 12.43 5.74 5.39
C GLN A 204 10.96 5.40 5.65
N ARG A 205 10.59 5.17 6.92
CA ARG A 205 9.21 4.89 7.32
C ARG A 205 8.29 6.07 7.03
N GLN A 206 8.75 7.30 7.25
CA GLN A 206 8.04 8.52 6.91
C GLN A 206 7.72 8.57 5.40
N ARG A 207 8.67 8.22 4.53
CA ARG A 207 8.46 8.15 3.06
C ARG A 207 7.50 7.05 2.64
N GLN A 208 7.52 5.90 3.33
CA GLN A 208 6.55 4.84 3.10
C GLN A 208 5.14 5.32 3.44
N MET A 209 4.95 6.02 4.57
CA MET A 209 3.67 6.62 4.94
C MET A 209 3.20 7.65 3.90
N GLU A 210 4.09 8.51 3.40
CA GLU A 210 3.80 9.48 2.33
C GLU A 210 3.35 8.79 1.04
N THR A 211 4.04 7.72 0.65
CA THR A 211 3.69 6.93 -0.55
C THR A 211 2.33 6.24 -0.39
N ALA A 212 2.06 5.67 0.79
CA ALA A 212 0.77 5.07 1.10
C ALA A 212 -0.36 6.11 1.07
N MET A 213 -0.12 7.32 1.56
CA MET A 213 -1.08 8.43 1.51
C MET A 213 -1.36 8.88 0.07
N ARG A 214 -0.35 8.94 -0.81
CA ARG A 214 -0.52 9.21 -2.25
C ARG A 214 -1.39 8.14 -2.92
N ALA A 215 -1.09 6.87 -2.69
CA ALA A 215 -1.89 5.76 -3.23
C ALA A 215 -3.34 5.78 -2.72
N GLN A 216 -3.56 6.09 -1.44
CA GLN A 216 -4.90 6.20 -0.87
C GLN A 216 -5.71 7.35 -1.49
N ARG A 217 -5.06 8.49 -1.78
CA ARG A 217 -5.70 9.62 -2.50
C ARG A 217 -6.12 9.22 -3.90
N GLU A 218 -5.24 8.56 -4.65
CA GLU A 218 -5.53 8.06 -5.98
C GLU A 218 -6.72 7.10 -5.96
N LYS A 219 -6.74 6.15 -5.03
CA LYS A 219 -7.86 5.24 -4.83
C LYS A 219 -9.18 5.96 -4.59
N VAL A 220 -9.22 6.97 -3.73
CA VAL A 220 -10.42 7.77 -3.47
C VAL A 220 -10.92 8.45 -4.76
N GLN A 221 -10.02 9.02 -5.56
CA GLN A 221 -10.39 9.66 -6.83
C GLN A 221 -10.92 8.66 -7.85
N LEU A 222 -10.30 7.48 -7.97
CA LEU A 222 -10.76 6.43 -8.86
C LEU A 222 -12.15 5.93 -8.47
N LEU A 223 -12.42 5.74 -7.17
CA LEU A 223 -13.74 5.35 -6.67
C LEU A 223 -14.80 6.43 -6.98
N GLN A 224 -14.45 7.70 -6.83
CA GLN A 224 -15.36 8.80 -7.19
C GLN A 224 -15.67 8.83 -8.69
N LYS A 225 -14.65 8.69 -9.55
CA LYS A 225 -14.82 8.66 -11.00
C LYS A 225 -15.59 7.43 -11.48
N GLY A 226 -15.38 6.28 -10.83
CA GLY A 226 -16.04 5.02 -11.15
C GLY A 226 -17.47 4.89 -10.63
N GLY A 227 -18.05 5.94 -10.02
CA GLY A 227 -19.41 5.91 -9.48
C GLY A 227 -19.58 4.93 -8.32
N ALA A 228 -18.51 4.66 -7.56
CA ALA A 228 -18.56 3.76 -6.41
C ALA A 228 -19.52 4.29 -5.32
N ASP A 229 -19.97 3.38 -4.44
CA ASP A 229 -20.89 3.70 -3.35
C ASP A 229 -20.38 4.93 -2.55
N PRO A 230 -21.19 6.00 -2.40
CA PRO A 230 -20.82 7.19 -1.62
C PRO A 230 -20.33 6.87 -0.21
N GLN A 231 -20.84 5.80 0.40
CA GLN A 231 -20.39 5.33 1.71
C GLN A 231 -18.99 4.71 1.68
N GLU A 232 -18.65 3.99 0.61
CA GLU A 232 -17.31 3.43 0.41
C GLU A 232 -16.28 4.55 0.19
N VAL A 233 -16.62 5.55 -0.63
CA VAL A 233 -15.80 6.74 -0.83
C VAL A 233 -15.56 7.46 0.49
N MET A 234 -16.60 7.65 1.31
CA MET A 234 -16.51 8.29 2.63
C MET A 234 -15.55 7.53 3.57
N LEU A 235 -15.64 6.20 3.62
CA LEU A 235 -14.76 5.38 4.44
C LEU A 235 -13.30 5.46 4.00
N GLN A 236 -13.04 5.43 2.70
CA GLN A 236 -11.68 5.57 2.15
C GLN A 236 -11.08 6.96 2.45
N LYS A 237 -11.90 8.02 2.44
CA LYS A 237 -11.49 9.35 2.90
C LYS A 237 -11.20 9.40 4.40
N ALA A 238 -11.99 8.71 5.22
CA ALA A 238 -11.74 8.62 6.66
C ALA A 238 -10.44 7.86 6.97
N GLN A 239 -10.14 6.79 6.22
CA GLN A 239 -8.85 6.08 6.30
C GLN A 239 -7.68 6.99 5.95
N TYR A 240 -7.80 7.80 4.90
CA TYR A 240 -6.79 8.81 4.55
C TYR A 240 -6.54 9.81 5.69
N GLN A 241 -7.60 10.28 6.36
CA GLN A 241 -7.45 11.17 7.51
C GLN A 241 -6.78 10.48 8.72
N GLY A 242 -7.05 9.18 8.92
CA GLY A 242 -6.35 8.37 9.92
C GLY A 242 -4.85 8.27 9.63
N GLN A 243 -4.47 8.04 8.37
CA GLN A 243 -3.06 8.01 7.94
C GLN A 243 -2.37 9.36 8.16
N LEU A 244 -3.03 10.48 7.87
CA LEU A 244 -2.51 11.82 8.15
C LEU A 244 -2.24 12.05 9.64
N ASN A 245 -3.15 11.58 10.51
CA ASN A 245 -2.98 11.71 11.96
C ASN A 245 -1.81 10.84 12.45
N GLU A 246 -1.72 9.59 11.99
CA GLU A 246 -0.63 8.68 12.32
C GLU A 246 0.72 9.23 11.86
N TYR A 247 0.79 9.78 10.64
CA TYR A 247 1.98 10.43 10.10
C TYR A 247 2.46 11.59 10.98
N ALA A 248 1.54 12.44 11.43
CA ALA A 248 1.88 13.57 12.29
C ALA A 248 2.39 13.10 13.67
N VAL A 249 1.74 12.10 14.26
CA VAL A 249 2.15 11.52 15.54
C VAL A 249 3.52 10.83 15.42
N PHE A 250 3.72 10.03 14.37
CA PHE A 250 4.98 9.35 14.08
C PHE A 250 6.11 10.36 13.88
N SER A 251 5.92 11.34 12.99
CA SER A 251 6.95 12.35 12.68
C SER A 251 7.33 13.15 13.93
N ARG A 252 6.35 13.57 14.74
CA ARG A 252 6.62 14.27 16.01
C ARG A 252 7.37 13.41 17.02
N LYS A 253 6.99 12.13 17.16
CA LYS A 253 7.65 11.21 18.10
C LYS A 253 9.11 10.94 17.69
N MET A 254 9.38 10.90 16.39
CA MET A 254 10.72 10.68 15.84
C MET A 254 11.54 11.98 15.66
N GLY A 255 11.04 13.13 16.10
CA GLY A 255 11.71 14.42 15.91
C GLY A 255 11.86 14.85 14.43
N LEU A 256 11.04 14.29 13.53
CA LEU A 256 11.08 14.57 12.10
C LEU A 256 10.14 15.74 11.75
N LYS A 257 10.59 16.61 10.84
CA LYS A 257 9.75 17.64 10.22
C LYS A 257 8.66 16.96 9.38
N GLU A 258 7.42 17.44 9.50
CA GLU A 258 6.29 16.96 8.69
C GLU A 258 6.37 17.52 7.27
N GLU A 259 6.78 16.70 6.30
CA GLU A 259 6.97 17.11 4.91
C GLU A 259 5.74 16.82 4.03
N ARG A 260 4.60 17.35 4.47
CA ARG A 260 3.28 17.07 3.87
C ARG A 260 3.19 17.42 2.39
N GLU A 261 4.01 18.33 1.93
CA GLU A 261 4.01 18.78 0.54
C GLU A 261 4.44 17.65 -0.43
N ARG A 262 5.26 16.68 0.01
CA ARG A 262 5.57 15.47 -0.77
C ARG A 262 4.34 14.60 -1.03
N ILE A 263 3.31 14.71 -0.20
CA ILE A 263 2.04 14.01 -0.38
C ILE A 263 1.25 14.64 -1.53
N TYR A 264 1.42 15.95 -1.78
CA TYR A 264 0.60 16.75 -2.70
C TYR A 264 1.31 17.13 -4.00
N ILE A 265 2.54 16.64 -4.23
CA ILE A 265 3.34 16.96 -5.41
C ILE A 265 2.64 16.64 -6.73
N ASP A 266 1.68 15.70 -6.72
CA ASP A 266 0.88 15.31 -7.87
C ASP A 266 -0.22 16.32 -8.24
N GLY A 267 -0.34 17.44 -7.54
CA GLY A 267 -1.33 18.50 -7.81
C GLY A 267 -2.78 18.13 -7.50
N ARG A 268 -3.04 16.91 -6.98
CA ARG A 268 -4.39 16.35 -6.82
C ARG A 268 -5.15 16.84 -5.58
N GLY A 269 -4.55 17.75 -4.79
CA GLY A 269 -5.16 18.36 -3.59
C GLY A 269 -5.51 17.40 -2.45
N ARG A 270 -6.04 17.94 -1.35
CA ARG A 270 -6.41 17.17 -0.16
C ARG A 270 -7.78 16.51 -0.32
N VAL A 271 -7.90 15.21 0.01
CA VAL A 271 -9.17 14.43 -0.09
C VAL A 271 -9.85 14.16 1.27
N ALA A 272 -9.39 14.81 2.34
CA ALA A 272 -9.89 14.57 3.68
C ALA A 272 -11.39 14.90 3.81
N PRO A 273 -12.19 14.12 4.56
CA PRO A 273 -13.60 14.41 4.79
C PRO A 273 -13.81 15.57 5.77
N SER A 274 -15.00 16.16 5.79
CA SER A 274 -15.39 17.16 6.80
C SER A 274 -15.42 16.55 8.21
N LYS A 275 -15.44 17.37 9.26
CA LYS A 275 -15.53 16.91 10.66
C LYS A 275 -16.81 16.09 10.91
N ASP A 276 -17.93 16.46 10.30
CA ASP A 276 -19.19 15.73 10.46
C ASP A 276 -19.21 14.42 9.66
N THR A 277 -18.61 14.42 8.46
CA THR A 277 -18.39 13.20 7.69
C THR A 277 -17.41 12.26 8.41
N LEU A 278 -16.39 12.79 9.09
CA LEU A 278 -15.48 12.01 9.94
C LEU A 278 -16.20 11.44 11.15
N ARG A 279 -17.04 12.22 11.85
CA ARG A 279 -17.86 11.70 12.96
C ARG A 279 -18.84 10.64 12.49
N THR A 280 -19.45 10.82 11.31
CA THR A 280 -20.32 9.81 10.70
C THR A 280 -19.53 8.57 10.30
N ALA A 281 -18.35 8.72 9.70
CA ALA A 281 -17.46 7.62 9.34
C ALA A 281 -16.90 6.91 10.57
N GLN A 282 -16.54 7.63 11.64
CA GLN A 282 -16.13 7.08 12.92
C GLN A 282 -17.28 6.38 13.63
N LYS A 283 -18.49 6.94 13.61
CA LYS A 283 -19.68 6.23 14.06
C LYS A 283 -19.90 4.99 13.23
N ILE A 284 -19.75 5.03 11.91
CA ILE A 284 -19.87 3.85 11.04
C ILE A 284 -18.78 2.81 11.33
N MET A 285 -17.54 3.23 11.55
CA MET A 285 -16.39 2.38 11.86
C MET A 285 -16.43 1.82 13.29
N ASN A 286 -17.02 2.57 14.24
CA ASN A 286 -17.20 2.16 15.64
C ASN A 286 -18.56 1.47 15.87
N THR A 287 -19.49 1.60 14.91
CA THR A 287 -20.76 0.87 14.86
C THR A 287 -20.62 -0.19 13.77
N ASP A 288 -19.71 -1.14 14.00
CA ASP A 288 -19.47 -2.34 13.17
C ASP A 288 -20.72 -3.21 12.91
N TYR A 289 -21.88 -2.81 13.46
CA TYR A 289 -23.18 -3.46 13.38
C TYR A 289 -24.02 -3.13 12.13
N LEU A 290 -23.82 -1.99 11.46
CA LEU A 290 -24.76 -1.54 10.40
C LEU A 290 -24.32 -1.91 8.98
N PHE A 291 -23.02 -2.11 8.77
CA PHE A 291 -22.45 -2.18 7.43
C PHE A 291 -22.65 -3.53 6.75
N GLU A 292 -22.76 -4.64 7.48
CA GLU A 292 -22.96 -5.94 6.84
C GLU A 292 -24.41 -6.13 6.37
N ARG A 293 -25.41 -5.75 7.18
CA ARG A 293 -26.83 -5.90 6.78
C ARG A 293 -27.16 -5.01 5.58
N GLY A 294 -26.73 -3.76 5.61
CA GLY A 294 -26.95 -2.80 4.53
C GLY A 294 -26.25 -3.18 3.23
N LYS A 295 -24.98 -3.60 3.31
CA LYS A 295 -24.23 -4.04 2.13
C LYS A 295 -24.79 -5.33 1.54
N ILE A 296 -25.11 -6.32 2.37
CA ILE A 296 -25.73 -7.57 1.90
C ILE A 296 -27.07 -7.26 1.24
N ALA A 297 -27.92 -6.45 1.88
CA ALA A 297 -29.19 -6.01 1.30
C ALA A 297 -29.00 -5.33 -0.06
N ASN A 298 -28.01 -4.44 -0.19
CA ASN A 298 -27.70 -3.76 -1.45
C ASN A 298 -27.20 -4.72 -2.55
N ILE A 299 -26.34 -5.68 -2.21
CA ILE A 299 -25.83 -6.70 -3.15
C ILE A 299 -26.98 -7.58 -3.64
N MET A 300 -27.79 -8.07 -2.70
CA MET A 300 -28.93 -8.94 -2.97
C MET A 300 -30.11 -8.21 -3.63
N GLY A 301 -30.14 -6.87 -3.58
CA GLY A 301 -31.24 -6.07 -4.12
C GLY A 301 -32.53 -6.18 -3.27
N VAL A 302 -32.40 -6.30 -1.95
CA VAL A 302 -33.52 -6.46 -1.02
C VAL A 302 -33.57 -5.38 0.06
N ASN A 303 -34.68 -5.31 0.79
CA ASN A 303 -34.79 -4.43 1.94
C ASN A 303 -33.90 -4.92 3.10
N LYS A 304 -33.29 -3.99 3.85
CA LYS A 304 -32.47 -4.28 5.03
C LYS A 304 -33.17 -5.15 6.08
N ASN A 305 -34.49 -5.06 6.18
CA ASN A 305 -35.30 -5.85 7.11
C ASN A 305 -35.33 -7.34 6.76
N ALA A 306 -34.94 -7.71 5.53
CA ALA A 306 -34.84 -9.10 5.10
C ALA A 306 -33.54 -9.79 5.54
N ILE A 307 -32.60 -9.03 6.11
CA ILE A 307 -31.33 -9.53 6.63
C ILE A 307 -31.38 -9.47 8.15
N ASP A 308 -31.21 -10.60 8.83
CA ASP A 308 -31.09 -10.71 10.28
C ASP A 308 -29.88 -11.59 10.63
N PHE A 309 -28.99 -11.07 11.47
CA PHE A 309 -27.80 -11.77 11.95
C PHE A 309 -27.91 -12.23 13.40
N GLY A 310 -29.01 -11.91 14.10
CA GLY A 310 -29.22 -12.30 15.49
C GLY A 310 -27.98 -12.15 16.37
N LYS A 311 -27.50 -13.28 16.92
CA LYS A 311 -26.40 -13.34 17.90
C LYS A 311 -25.01 -13.62 17.30
N MET A 312 -24.84 -13.46 15.97
CA MET A 312 -23.55 -13.70 15.33
C MET A 312 -22.47 -12.71 15.79
N ASP A 313 -21.24 -13.18 15.96
CA ASP A 313 -20.09 -12.31 16.17
C ASP A 313 -19.69 -11.58 14.86
N GLU A 314 -18.86 -10.56 14.98
CA GLU A 314 -18.45 -9.70 13.86
C GLU A 314 -17.69 -10.45 12.77
N LYS A 315 -16.80 -11.37 13.12
CA LYS A 315 -16.02 -12.15 12.15
C LYS A 315 -16.94 -13.11 11.39
N SER A 316 -17.92 -13.69 12.07
CA SER A 316 -18.96 -14.52 11.46
C SER A 316 -19.86 -13.72 10.51
N LYS A 317 -20.29 -12.51 10.88
CA LYS A 317 -21.05 -11.60 9.97
C LYS A 317 -20.24 -11.27 8.71
N LYS A 318 -18.95 -10.96 8.88
CA LYS A 318 -18.03 -10.69 7.76
C LYS A 318 -17.84 -11.90 6.84
N SER A 319 -17.76 -13.10 7.42
CA SER A 319 -17.67 -14.35 6.66
C SER A 319 -18.92 -14.55 5.77
N VAL A 320 -20.12 -14.28 6.32
CA VAL A 320 -21.37 -14.28 5.55
C VAL A 320 -21.34 -13.27 4.41
N TYR A 321 -20.95 -12.04 4.70
CA TYR A 321 -20.81 -11.01 3.67
C TYR A 321 -19.84 -11.42 2.56
N ASN A 322 -18.66 -11.92 2.91
CA ASN A 322 -17.66 -12.35 1.94
C ASN A 322 -18.18 -13.46 1.04
N GLY A 323 -18.83 -14.48 1.62
CA GLY A 323 -19.42 -15.58 0.87
C GLY A 323 -20.49 -15.10 -0.12
N ILE A 324 -21.44 -14.28 0.35
CA ILE A 324 -22.50 -13.71 -0.50
C ILE A 324 -21.89 -12.82 -1.58
N LYS A 325 -21.01 -11.88 -1.22
CA LYS A 325 -20.35 -10.97 -2.17
C LYS A 325 -19.64 -11.74 -3.28
N LYS A 326 -18.91 -12.80 -2.93
CA LYS A 326 -18.15 -13.60 -3.89
C LYS A 326 -19.05 -14.28 -4.92
N VAL A 327 -20.18 -14.83 -4.48
CA VAL A 327 -21.16 -15.44 -5.38
C VAL A 327 -21.81 -14.39 -6.27
N PHE A 328 -22.32 -13.30 -5.70
CA PHE A 328 -23.00 -12.25 -6.46
C PHE A 328 -22.09 -11.49 -7.43
N ALA A 329 -20.78 -11.49 -7.21
CA ALA A 329 -19.82 -10.94 -8.17
C ALA A 329 -19.75 -11.76 -9.46
N GLN A 330 -20.00 -13.07 -9.41
CA GLN A 330 -20.00 -13.96 -10.57
C GLN A 330 -21.41 -14.23 -11.12
N PHE A 331 -22.41 -14.25 -10.25
CA PHE A 331 -23.81 -14.56 -10.57
C PHE A 331 -24.74 -13.40 -10.15
N PRO A 332 -24.61 -12.20 -10.78
CA PRO A 332 -25.47 -11.06 -10.47
C PRO A 332 -26.96 -11.33 -10.74
N GLU A 333 -27.29 -12.35 -11.54
CA GLU A 333 -28.65 -12.75 -11.89
C GLU A 333 -29.44 -13.29 -10.68
N LEU A 334 -28.76 -13.63 -9.58
CA LEU A 334 -29.38 -13.99 -8.30
C LEU A 334 -29.96 -12.79 -7.54
N ARG A 335 -29.73 -11.56 -8.00
CA ARG A 335 -30.30 -10.34 -7.41
C ARG A 335 -31.82 -10.41 -7.40
N GLY A 336 -32.41 -10.19 -6.23
CA GLY A 336 -33.85 -10.34 -5.97
C GLY A 336 -34.33 -11.78 -5.77
N TYR A 337 -33.57 -12.79 -6.22
CA TYR A 337 -33.93 -14.20 -6.02
C TYR A 337 -33.70 -14.63 -4.58
N THR A 338 -32.45 -14.57 -4.12
CA THR A 338 -32.15 -14.75 -2.69
C THR A 338 -32.66 -13.51 -1.99
N ASN A 339 -33.77 -13.67 -1.28
CA ASN A 339 -34.56 -12.56 -0.78
C ASN A 339 -34.45 -12.36 0.73
N LYS A 340 -33.98 -13.36 1.48
CA LYS A 340 -33.84 -13.29 2.94
C LYS A 340 -32.58 -14.01 3.42
N VAL A 341 -31.93 -13.42 4.41
CA VAL A 341 -30.84 -14.05 5.19
C VAL A 341 -31.21 -13.92 6.66
N LEU A 342 -31.47 -15.04 7.33
CA LEU A 342 -32.03 -15.04 8.68
C LEU A 342 -31.13 -15.84 9.63
N TYR A 343 -30.85 -15.29 10.80
CA TYR A 343 -30.25 -16.05 11.87
C TYR A 343 -31.31 -16.94 12.53
N ASP A 344 -31.06 -18.23 12.56
CA ASP A 344 -31.95 -19.25 13.11
C ASP A 344 -31.13 -20.14 14.05
N PRO A 345 -31.21 -19.95 15.37
CA PRO A 345 -30.40 -20.72 16.31
C PRO A 345 -30.76 -22.21 16.37
N ASP A 346 -31.95 -22.59 15.88
CA ASP A 346 -32.53 -23.93 16.03
C ASP A 346 -32.07 -24.89 14.93
N ILE A 347 -31.44 -24.39 13.86
CA ILE A 347 -30.89 -25.28 12.83
C ILE A 347 -29.68 -26.05 13.37
N LYS A 348 -29.68 -27.37 13.15
CA LYS A 348 -28.58 -28.27 13.59
C LYS A 348 -27.30 -28.12 12.74
N GLY A 349 -27.46 -27.70 11.48
CA GLY A 349 -26.37 -27.49 10.51
C GLY A 349 -25.52 -26.24 10.81
N TYR A 350 -24.58 -25.92 9.92
CA TYR A 350 -23.91 -24.63 9.95
C TYR A 350 -24.83 -23.52 9.43
N ALA A 351 -25.44 -23.78 8.29
CA ALA A 351 -26.45 -22.96 7.64
C ALA A 351 -27.46 -23.89 6.94
N MET A 352 -28.49 -23.32 6.35
CA MET A 352 -29.50 -24.06 5.58
C MET A 352 -30.14 -23.14 4.52
N SER A 353 -30.23 -23.65 3.31
CA SER A 353 -30.82 -22.96 2.17
C SER A 353 -32.21 -23.50 1.85
N LYS A 354 -33.25 -22.67 2.00
CA LYS A 354 -34.57 -22.91 1.39
C LYS A 354 -34.57 -22.31 -0.01
N SER A 355 -33.81 -22.93 -0.90
CA SER A 355 -33.50 -22.40 -2.23
C SER A 355 -34.72 -21.98 -3.04
N MET A 356 -35.77 -22.81 -3.10
CA MET A 356 -37.01 -22.47 -3.83
C MET A 356 -37.77 -21.25 -3.27
N GLN A 357 -37.48 -20.83 -2.04
CA GLN A 357 -38.11 -19.67 -1.42
C GLN A 357 -37.17 -18.45 -1.38
N GLY A 358 -35.93 -18.59 -1.85
CA GLY A 358 -34.93 -17.52 -1.76
C GLY A 358 -34.44 -17.24 -0.34
N VAL A 359 -34.61 -18.16 0.61
CA VAL A 359 -34.29 -17.92 2.03
C VAL A 359 -33.04 -18.68 2.45
N LEU A 360 -32.05 -17.94 2.97
CA LEU A 360 -30.87 -18.47 3.62
C LEU A 360 -31.03 -18.38 5.14
N LYS A 361 -30.79 -19.47 5.86
CA LYS A 361 -30.80 -19.53 7.32
C LYS A 361 -29.40 -19.81 7.85
N ILE A 362 -28.97 -19.06 8.85
CA ILE A 362 -27.63 -19.17 9.44
C ILE A 362 -27.76 -19.66 10.88
N GLY A 363 -26.99 -20.70 11.22
CA GLY A 363 -27.11 -21.40 12.49
C GLY A 363 -26.38 -20.74 13.64
N SER A 364 -26.70 -21.21 14.85
CA SER A 364 -26.06 -20.74 16.09
C SER A 364 -24.54 -20.92 16.13
N LYS A 365 -23.98 -21.82 15.32
CA LYS A 365 -22.53 -22.02 15.18
C LYS A 365 -21.78 -20.78 14.69
N PHE A 366 -22.47 -19.84 14.03
CA PHE A 366 -21.91 -18.53 13.64
C PHE A 366 -21.88 -17.50 14.78
N SER A 367 -22.19 -17.90 16.02
CA SER A 367 -22.00 -17.02 17.19
C SER A 367 -20.54 -16.91 17.64
N ASN A 368 -19.66 -17.81 17.17
CA ASN A 368 -18.24 -17.78 17.48
C ASN A 368 -17.40 -18.26 16.28
N TYR A 369 -16.82 -17.32 15.53
CA TYR A 369 -16.06 -17.59 14.31
C TYR A 369 -14.82 -18.43 14.55
N LYS A 370 -14.13 -18.24 15.69
CA LYS A 370 -12.93 -19.03 16.01
C LYS A 370 -13.28 -20.50 16.14
N GLU A 371 -14.39 -20.80 16.79
CA GLU A 371 -14.91 -22.16 16.95
C GLU A 371 -15.46 -22.71 15.64
N LEU A 372 -16.22 -21.90 14.88
CA LEU A 372 -16.72 -22.25 13.55
C LEU A 372 -15.57 -22.67 12.63
N LYS A 373 -14.54 -21.84 12.52
CA LYS A 373 -13.35 -22.10 11.71
C LYS A 373 -12.65 -23.38 12.15
N ARG A 374 -12.44 -23.56 13.46
CA ARG A 374 -11.79 -24.77 13.99
C ARG A 374 -12.56 -26.05 13.62
N ARG A 375 -13.89 -26.03 13.71
CA ARG A 375 -14.74 -27.16 13.33
C ARG A 375 -14.69 -27.40 11.82
N TYR A 376 -14.87 -26.36 11.02
CA TYR A 376 -14.82 -26.47 9.57
C TYR A 376 -13.46 -26.99 9.07
N ASP A 377 -12.36 -26.45 9.58
CA ASP A 377 -11.00 -26.91 9.23
C ASP A 377 -10.79 -28.39 9.60
N ARG A 378 -11.42 -28.88 10.66
CA ARG A 378 -11.40 -30.31 11.03
C ARG A 378 -12.21 -31.14 10.04
N ASP A 379 -13.40 -30.68 9.66
CA ASP A 379 -14.27 -31.39 8.72
C ASP A 379 -13.62 -31.48 7.33
N VAL A 380 -12.88 -30.45 6.88
CA VAL A 380 -12.06 -30.49 5.67
C VAL A 380 -10.92 -31.52 5.79
N ARG A 381 -10.22 -31.58 6.94
CA ARG A 381 -9.18 -32.60 7.18
C ARG A 381 -9.72 -34.03 7.14
N MET A 382 -10.99 -34.22 7.51
CA MET A 382 -11.70 -35.49 7.46
C MET A 382 -12.31 -35.79 6.09
N GLN A 383 -12.04 -34.98 5.06
CA GLN A 383 -12.62 -35.08 3.72
C GLN A 383 -14.16 -34.97 3.68
N PHE A 384 -14.76 -34.50 4.77
CA PHE A 384 -16.20 -34.28 4.86
C PHE A 384 -16.62 -33.11 3.95
N HIS A 385 -15.84 -32.04 3.95
CA HIS A 385 -15.99 -30.89 3.06
C HIS A 385 -14.84 -30.85 2.02
N PRO A 386 -14.97 -30.04 0.95
CA PRO A 386 -14.02 -30.08 -0.15
C PRO A 386 -12.64 -29.56 0.26
N ALA A 387 -11.58 -30.11 -0.33
CA ALA A 387 -10.22 -29.68 -0.05
C ALA A 387 -9.96 -28.25 -0.56
N GLY A 388 -9.10 -27.50 0.14
CA GLY A 388 -8.74 -26.13 -0.25
C GLY A 388 -9.80 -25.07 0.06
N THR A 389 -10.87 -25.42 0.77
CA THR A 389 -11.90 -24.48 1.24
C THR A 389 -11.62 -24.01 2.67
N ASN A 390 -12.37 -23.01 3.13
CA ASN A 390 -12.32 -22.50 4.50
C ASN A 390 -13.74 -22.18 5.00
N ALA A 391 -13.91 -21.66 6.22
CA ALA A 391 -15.23 -21.41 6.82
C ALA A 391 -16.19 -20.55 5.95
N ASP A 392 -15.68 -19.68 5.07
CA ASP A 392 -16.51 -18.89 4.16
C ASP A 392 -17.26 -19.78 3.13
N ALA A 393 -16.76 -20.99 2.89
CA ALA A 393 -17.35 -22.00 2.02
C ALA A 393 -18.71 -22.46 2.47
N ILE A 394 -19.02 -22.37 3.77
CA ILE A 394 -20.34 -22.71 4.28
C ILE A 394 -21.39 -21.86 3.58
N ILE A 395 -21.14 -20.55 3.48
CA ILE A 395 -22.10 -19.63 2.88
C ILE A 395 -22.12 -19.78 1.36
N ILE A 396 -20.97 -20.02 0.75
CA ILE A 396 -20.89 -20.28 -0.69
C ILE A 396 -21.62 -21.59 -1.06
N HIS A 397 -21.51 -22.63 -0.25
CA HIS A 397 -22.25 -23.90 -0.40
C HIS A 397 -23.76 -23.65 -0.38
N GLU A 398 -24.27 -22.94 0.63
CA GLU A 398 -25.71 -22.64 0.71
C GLU A 398 -26.21 -21.75 -0.45
N MET A 399 -25.35 -20.86 -0.94
CA MET A 399 -25.60 -20.07 -2.13
C MET A 399 -25.58 -20.92 -3.40
N GLY A 400 -24.81 -22.02 -3.44
CA GLY A 400 -24.88 -23.04 -4.48
C GLY A 400 -26.28 -23.67 -4.55
N HIS A 401 -26.91 -23.94 -3.41
CA HIS A 401 -28.32 -24.34 -3.39
C HIS A 401 -29.25 -23.24 -3.90
N GLN A 402 -29.01 -21.97 -3.58
CA GLN A 402 -29.80 -20.84 -4.10
C GLN A 402 -29.72 -20.79 -5.63
N LEU A 403 -28.52 -20.96 -6.20
CA LEU A 403 -28.32 -21.03 -7.64
C LEU A 403 -29.05 -22.22 -8.28
N ASP A 404 -28.94 -23.42 -7.69
CA ASP A 404 -29.71 -24.60 -8.15
C ASP A 404 -31.23 -24.32 -8.10
N GLY A 405 -31.70 -23.60 -7.07
CA GLY A 405 -33.11 -23.20 -6.97
C GLY A 405 -33.53 -22.24 -8.08
N TYR A 406 -32.70 -21.23 -8.32
CA TYR A 406 -32.92 -20.22 -9.36
C TYR A 406 -33.01 -20.85 -10.74
N LEU A 407 -32.04 -21.71 -11.08
CA LEU A 407 -32.01 -22.44 -12.36
C LEU A 407 -33.22 -23.36 -12.49
N THR A 408 -33.58 -24.06 -11.40
CA THR A 408 -34.73 -24.98 -11.39
C THR A 408 -36.05 -24.26 -11.68
N GLN A 409 -36.28 -23.09 -11.07
CA GLN A 409 -37.51 -22.33 -11.28
C GLN A 409 -37.64 -21.79 -12.71
N ARG A 410 -36.51 -21.55 -13.37
CA ARG A 410 -36.46 -21.11 -14.77
C ARG A 410 -36.55 -22.24 -15.78
N GLY A 411 -36.70 -23.49 -15.32
CA GLY A 411 -36.77 -24.66 -16.20
C GLY A 411 -35.45 -25.01 -16.88
N VAL A 412 -34.32 -24.52 -16.37
CA VAL A 412 -33.03 -24.61 -17.02
C VAL A 412 -32.45 -26.00 -16.83
N TRP A 413 -31.88 -26.57 -17.90
CA TRP A 413 -31.11 -27.82 -17.87
C TRP A 413 -31.83 -28.98 -17.15
N GLY A 414 -33.11 -29.18 -17.47
CA GLY A 414 -33.93 -30.26 -16.89
C GLY A 414 -34.61 -29.90 -15.56
N GLY A 415 -34.41 -28.67 -15.06
CA GLY A 415 -35.23 -28.12 -13.99
C GLY A 415 -36.72 -28.13 -14.39
N ASN A 416 -37.59 -28.57 -13.48
CA ASN A 416 -39.03 -28.54 -13.71
C ASN A 416 -39.76 -28.36 -12.38
N VAL A 417 -40.68 -27.40 -12.33
CA VAL A 417 -41.58 -27.18 -11.21
C VAL A 417 -43.01 -27.40 -11.70
N SER A 418 -43.65 -28.47 -11.24
CA SER A 418 -45.01 -28.83 -11.63
C SER A 418 -45.88 -29.16 -10.41
N LEU A 419 -47.19 -29.26 -10.63
CA LEU A 419 -48.15 -29.75 -9.64
C LEU A 419 -47.81 -31.16 -9.12
N TYR A 420 -47.14 -31.98 -9.93
CA TYR A 420 -46.80 -33.37 -9.62
C TYR A 420 -45.42 -33.53 -8.94
N GLY A 421 -44.67 -32.45 -8.77
CA GLY A 421 -43.37 -32.46 -8.11
C GLY A 421 -42.35 -31.51 -8.73
N THR A 422 -41.17 -31.45 -8.11
CA THR A 422 -40.04 -30.64 -8.56
C THR A 422 -38.87 -31.52 -8.96
N THR A 423 -38.43 -31.39 -10.21
CA THR A 423 -37.15 -31.95 -10.68
C THR A 423 -36.09 -30.86 -10.61
N ARG A 424 -35.04 -31.08 -9.84
CA ARG A 424 -33.97 -30.09 -9.63
C ARG A 424 -32.97 -30.11 -10.77
N THR A 425 -32.46 -28.94 -11.14
CA THR A 425 -31.37 -28.78 -12.12
C THR A 425 -30.13 -29.58 -11.71
N SER A 426 -29.84 -29.63 -10.41
CA SER A 426 -28.75 -30.43 -9.83
C SER A 426 -28.77 -31.92 -10.22
N VAL A 427 -29.93 -32.51 -10.54
CA VAL A 427 -30.03 -33.90 -11.01
C VAL A 427 -29.31 -34.07 -12.35
N ALA A 428 -29.65 -33.22 -13.32
CA ALA A 428 -29.06 -33.26 -14.66
C ALA A 428 -27.59 -32.86 -14.62
N VAL A 429 -27.23 -31.84 -13.83
CA VAL A 429 -25.84 -31.40 -13.67
C VAL A 429 -24.97 -32.50 -13.07
N LYS A 430 -25.40 -33.15 -11.97
CA LYS A 430 -24.65 -34.28 -11.40
C LYS A 430 -24.45 -35.39 -12.41
N ARG A 431 -25.50 -35.75 -13.17
CA ARG A 431 -25.40 -36.79 -14.21
C ARG A 431 -24.35 -36.43 -15.26
N GLU A 432 -24.33 -35.19 -15.72
CA GLU A 432 -23.39 -34.73 -16.74
C GLU A 432 -21.95 -34.68 -16.22
N VAL A 433 -21.75 -34.16 -15.00
CA VAL A 433 -20.42 -34.13 -14.36
C VAL A 433 -19.88 -35.56 -14.17
N LEU A 434 -20.71 -36.47 -13.63
CA LEU A 434 -20.32 -37.87 -13.45
C LEU A 434 -20.04 -38.57 -14.78
N ARG A 435 -20.77 -38.24 -15.85
CA ARG A 435 -20.53 -38.78 -17.19
C ARG A 435 -19.14 -38.38 -17.68
N GLN A 436 -18.78 -37.10 -17.60
CA GLN A 436 -17.47 -36.61 -18.04
C GLN A 436 -16.32 -37.11 -17.16
N LEU A 437 -16.57 -37.37 -15.87
CA LEU A 437 -15.60 -38.00 -14.97
C LEU A 437 -15.34 -39.49 -15.26
N GLY A 438 -16.09 -40.11 -16.16
CA GLY A 438 -15.98 -41.55 -16.42
C GLY A 438 -16.60 -42.44 -15.34
N TYR A 439 -17.46 -41.88 -14.48
CA TYR A 439 -18.08 -42.59 -13.36
C TYR A 439 -18.86 -43.85 -13.80
N PHE A 440 -19.63 -43.75 -14.88
CA PHE A 440 -20.45 -44.88 -15.33
C PHE A 440 -19.61 -46.03 -15.86
N ASP A 441 -18.43 -45.75 -16.39
CA ASP A 441 -17.50 -46.76 -16.92
C ASP A 441 -16.78 -47.44 -15.76
N TYR A 442 -16.33 -46.64 -14.78
CA TYR A 442 -15.80 -47.12 -13.51
C TYR A 442 -16.77 -48.06 -12.79
N ILE A 443 -18.04 -47.68 -12.63
CA ILE A 443 -19.04 -48.54 -11.95
C ILE A 443 -19.33 -49.84 -12.72
N ARG A 444 -19.24 -49.82 -14.05
CA ARG A 444 -19.36 -51.07 -14.85
C ARG A 444 -18.17 -51.99 -14.61
N ALA A 445 -16.96 -51.46 -14.54
CA ALA A 445 -15.76 -52.23 -14.23
C ALA A 445 -15.82 -52.81 -12.81
N GLU A 446 -16.15 -51.97 -11.81
CA GLU A 446 -16.32 -52.40 -10.41
C GLU A 446 -17.34 -53.52 -10.28
N ARG A 447 -18.50 -53.42 -10.96
CA ARG A 447 -19.52 -54.48 -10.94
C ARG A 447 -18.98 -55.80 -11.46
N ALA A 448 -18.22 -55.78 -12.55
CA ALA A 448 -17.61 -56.98 -13.10
C ALA A 448 -16.61 -57.60 -12.12
N GLU A 449 -15.79 -56.77 -11.47
CA GLU A 449 -14.78 -57.21 -10.51
C GLU A 449 -15.42 -57.80 -9.23
N TRP A 450 -16.37 -57.11 -8.61
CA TRP A 450 -17.09 -57.63 -7.43
C TRP A 450 -17.82 -58.94 -7.75
N THR A 451 -18.41 -59.05 -8.95
CA THR A 451 -19.06 -60.28 -9.39
C THR A 451 -18.04 -61.41 -9.57
N ARG A 452 -16.86 -61.12 -10.12
CA ARG A 452 -15.74 -62.08 -10.27
C ARG A 452 -15.24 -62.57 -8.91
N MET A 453 -15.25 -61.71 -7.90
CA MET A 453 -14.93 -62.04 -6.51
C MET A 453 -16.04 -62.83 -5.79
N GLY A 454 -17.17 -63.09 -6.44
CA GLY A 454 -18.24 -63.94 -5.93
C GLY A 454 -19.42 -63.19 -5.29
N TYR A 455 -19.40 -61.85 -5.23
CA TYR A 455 -20.50 -61.06 -4.66
C TYR A 455 -21.75 -61.13 -5.55
N LYS A 456 -22.93 -61.35 -4.94
CA LYS A 456 -24.21 -61.47 -5.65
C LYS A 456 -25.35 -60.78 -4.89
N GLY A 457 -26.46 -60.53 -5.61
CA GLY A 457 -27.69 -60.02 -5.01
C GLY A 457 -27.48 -58.76 -4.17
N ARG A 458 -27.82 -58.83 -2.88
CA ARG A 458 -27.71 -57.71 -1.94
C ARG A 458 -26.26 -57.31 -1.66
N GLU A 459 -25.36 -58.26 -1.46
CA GLU A 459 -23.96 -58.01 -1.13
C GLU A 459 -23.24 -57.27 -2.28
N LEU A 460 -23.56 -57.65 -3.53
CA LEU A 460 -23.06 -56.93 -4.71
C LEU A 460 -23.54 -55.48 -4.74
N ASN A 461 -24.80 -55.22 -4.36
CA ASN A 461 -25.31 -53.86 -4.31
C ASN A 461 -24.64 -53.03 -3.21
N GLU A 462 -24.39 -53.62 -2.03
CA GLU A 462 -23.69 -52.95 -0.93
C GLU A 462 -22.23 -52.63 -1.29
N ALA A 463 -21.52 -53.57 -1.92
CA ALA A 463 -20.16 -53.35 -2.42
C ALA A 463 -20.13 -52.24 -3.49
N LEU A 464 -21.10 -52.24 -4.40
CA LEU A 464 -21.22 -51.17 -5.39
C LEU A 464 -21.54 -49.81 -4.77
N GLU A 465 -22.41 -49.74 -3.77
CA GLU A 465 -22.66 -48.49 -3.04
C GLU A 465 -21.38 -47.96 -2.36
N PHE A 466 -20.51 -48.85 -1.88
CA PHE A 466 -19.19 -48.46 -1.38
C PHE A 466 -18.32 -47.85 -2.50
N SER A 467 -18.15 -48.55 -3.64
CA SER A 467 -17.34 -48.05 -4.77
C SER A 467 -17.86 -46.71 -5.31
N LYS A 468 -19.19 -46.53 -5.36
CA LYS A 468 -19.81 -45.26 -5.77
C LYS A 468 -19.43 -44.12 -4.83
N LYS A 469 -19.53 -44.35 -3.52
CA LYS A 469 -19.20 -43.35 -2.49
C LYS A 469 -17.72 -43.01 -2.53
N GLU A 470 -16.85 -44.01 -2.62
CA GLU A 470 -15.40 -43.81 -2.70
C GLU A 470 -15.03 -42.94 -3.90
N PHE A 471 -15.59 -43.24 -5.07
CA PHE A 471 -15.36 -42.44 -6.27
C PHE A 471 -15.75 -40.98 -6.08
N ILE A 472 -16.97 -40.71 -5.60
CA ILE A 472 -17.43 -39.33 -5.40
C ILE A 472 -16.57 -38.62 -4.34
N THR A 473 -16.27 -39.25 -3.21
CA THR A 473 -15.45 -38.65 -2.15
C THR A 473 -14.05 -38.27 -2.64
N LYS A 474 -13.43 -39.14 -3.44
CA LYS A 474 -12.12 -38.88 -4.05
C LYS A 474 -12.14 -37.64 -4.94
N HIS A 475 -13.19 -37.46 -5.72
CA HIS A 475 -13.29 -36.36 -6.67
C HIS A 475 -13.89 -35.06 -6.08
N ILE A 476 -14.62 -35.12 -4.96
CA ILE A 476 -15.20 -33.93 -4.31
C ILE A 476 -15.28 -34.03 -2.77
N SER A 477 -16.18 -34.76 -2.14
CA SER A 477 -16.24 -34.82 -0.67
C SER A 477 -17.16 -35.93 -0.21
N GLU A 478 -17.01 -36.35 1.03
CA GLU A 478 -17.95 -37.30 1.63
C GLU A 478 -19.36 -36.72 1.64
N TYR A 479 -19.52 -35.44 1.97
CA TYR A 479 -20.82 -34.79 2.08
C TYR A 479 -21.58 -34.71 0.75
N ALA A 480 -20.88 -34.63 -0.38
CA ALA A 480 -21.51 -34.66 -1.70
C ALA A 480 -22.28 -35.96 -2.00
N ASN A 481 -22.02 -37.05 -1.28
CA ASN A 481 -22.75 -38.31 -1.46
C ASN A 481 -24.19 -38.27 -0.93
N LYS A 482 -24.57 -37.24 -0.15
CA LYS A 482 -25.89 -37.20 0.50
C LYS A 482 -27.05 -37.19 -0.50
N ASN A 483 -26.96 -36.34 -1.52
CA ASN A 483 -27.94 -36.20 -2.62
C ASN A 483 -27.38 -35.25 -3.70
N GLU A 484 -28.13 -35.10 -4.79
CA GLU A 484 -27.78 -34.29 -5.96
C GLU A 484 -27.56 -32.81 -5.62
N ARG A 485 -28.32 -32.27 -4.67
CA ARG A 485 -28.22 -30.87 -4.27
C ARG A 485 -26.94 -30.62 -3.48
N GLU A 486 -26.56 -31.54 -2.59
CA GLU A 486 -25.29 -31.43 -1.86
C GLU A 486 -24.10 -31.59 -2.81
N PHE A 487 -24.16 -32.53 -3.76
CA PHE A 487 -23.14 -32.67 -4.80
C PHE A 487 -22.94 -31.37 -5.58
N PHE A 488 -24.04 -30.73 -6.01
CA PHE A 488 -24.01 -29.45 -6.69
C PHE A 488 -23.37 -28.36 -5.83
N ALA A 489 -23.80 -28.23 -4.57
CA ALA A 489 -23.32 -27.19 -3.66
C ALA A 489 -21.84 -27.37 -3.26
N GLU A 490 -21.39 -28.60 -3.06
CA GLU A 490 -19.99 -28.92 -2.76
C GLU A 490 -19.07 -28.64 -3.97
N CYS A 491 -19.48 -29.04 -5.18
CA CYS A 491 -18.76 -28.70 -6.41
C CYS A 491 -18.68 -27.18 -6.62
N PHE A 492 -19.79 -26.48 -6.38
CA PHE A 492 -19.86 -25.02 -6.48
C PHE A 492 -18.94 -24.33 -5.48
N ALA A 493 -18.94 -24.78 -4.21
CA ALA A 493 -18.08 -24.23 -3.17
C ALA A 493 -16.59 -24.44 -3.50
N GLU A 494 -16.20 -25.63 -3.94
CA GLU A 494 -14.81 -25.90 -4.33
C GLU A 494 -14.40 -25.10 -5.57
N TYR A 495 -15.25 -25.04 -6.59
CA TYR A 495 -14.99 -24.31 -7.83
C TYR A 495 -14.68 -22.83 -7.56
N LEU A 496 -15.46 -22.19 -6.68
CA LEU A 496 -15.28 -20.78 -6.36
C LEU A 496 -14.11 -20.50 -5.42
N MET A 497 -13.73 -21.46 -4.58
CA MET A 497 -12.78 -21.19 -3.48
C MET A 497 -11.40 -21.77 -3.68
N SER A 498 -11.30 -22.96 -4.25
CA SER A 498 -10.02 -23.64 -4.41
C SER A 498 -9.25 -22.99 -5.54
N ALA A 499 -7.97 -22.66 -5.29
CA ALA A 499 -7.06 -22.24 -6.36
C ALA A 499 -6.74 -23.40 -7.33
N ARG A 500 -6.96 -24.65 -6.90
CA ARG A 500 -6.74 -25.88 -7.67
C ARG A 500 -7.93 -26.81 -7.42
N PRO A 501 -9.11 -26.50 -7.97
CA PRO A 501 -10.29 -27.34 -7.78
C PRO A 501 -10.02 -28.74 -8.36
N ARG A 502 -10.59 -29.77 -7.75
CA ARG A 502 -10.53 -31.13 -8.28
C ARG A 502 -11.38 -31.27 -9.54
N GLU A 503 -11.18 -32.39 -10.21
CA GLU A 503 -11.75 -32.64 -11.53
C GLU A 503 -13.28 -32.54 -11.56
N ALA A 504 -13.97 -33.01 -10.51
CA ALA A 504 -15.43 -32.84 -10.43
C ALA A 504 -15.85 -31.37 -10.38
N ALA A 505 -15.18 -30.56 -9.56
CA ALA A 505 -15.47 -29.13 -9.43
C ALA A 505 -15.09 -28.34 -10.69
N LYS A 506 -14.01 -28.72 -11.39
CA LYS A 506 -13.63 -28.12 -12.69
C LYS A 506 -14.68 -28.38 -13.76
N ILE A 507 -15.02 -29.66 -13.99
CA ILE A 507 -16.05 -30.07 -14.95
C ILE A 507 -17.38 -29.42 -14.59
N PHE A 508 -17.72 -29.37 -13.30
CA PHE A 508 -18.89 -28.64 -12.83
C PHE A 508 -18.87 -27.17 -13.21
N GLY A 509 -17.73 -26.48 -13.05
CA GLY A 509 -17.55 -25.09 -13.47
C GLY A 509 -17.81 -24.90 -14.97
N GLU A 510 -17.24 -25.75 -15.82
CA GLU A 510 -17.46 -25.71 -17.28
C GLU A 510 -18.92 -25.98 -17.66
N VAL A 511 -19.57 -26.92 -16.99
CA VAL A 511 -21.01 -27.20 -17.19
C VAL A 511 -21.84 -26.00 -16.74
N LEU A 512 -21.48 -25.38 -15.62
CA LEU A 512 -22.18 -24.22 -15.09
C LEU A 512 -22.03 -23.00 -16.02
N GLU A 513 -20.83 -22.77 -16.57
CA GLU A 513 -20.59 -21.71 -17.55
C GLU A 513 -21.48 -21.89 -18.79
N LYS A 514 -21.54 -23.10 -19.36
CA LYS A 514 -22.45 -23.41 -20.48
C LYS A 514 -23.92 -23.15 -20.15
N ILE A 515 -24.34 -23.51 -18.94
CA ILE A 515 -25.71 -23.26 -18.46
C ILE A 515 -25.99 -21.75 -18.36
N MET A 516 -25.04 -20.98 -17.84
CA MET A 516 -25.18 -19.54 -17.67
C MET A 516 -25.07 -18.77 -18.99
N GLU A 517 -24.25 -19.22 -19.94
CA GLU A 517 -24.20 -18.67 -21.29
C GLU A 517 -25.53 -18.83 -22.02
N GLY A 518 -26.19 -19.99 -21.90
CA GLY A 518 -27.51 -20.21 -22.49
C GLY A 518 -28.66 -19.39 -21.86
N LEU A 519 -28.39 -18.67 -20.76
CA LEU A 519 -29.33 -17.76 -20.10
C LEU A 519 -29.17 -16.29 -20.51
N ARG A 520 -28.04 -15.94 -21.14
CA ARG A 520 -27.75 -14.60 -21.67
C ARG A 520 -28.21 -14.52 -23.12
#